data_AF-A0A7J9VY70-F1
#
_entry.id   AF-A0A7J9VY70-F1
#
_cell.length_a   1.000
_cell.length_b   1.000
_cell.length_c   1.000
_cell.angle_alpha   90.00
_cell.angle_beta   90.00
_cell.angle_gamma   90.00
#
_symmetry.space_group_name_H-M   'P 1'
#
loop_
_entity.id
_entity.type
_entity.pdbx_description
1 polymer ?
#
loop_
_entity_poly.entity_id
_entity_poly.type
_entity_poly.pdbx_seq_one_letter_code
_entity_poly.pdbx_strand_id
1 'polypeptide(L)'
;MTTMERGHDADRTRRPTSATTAATRARTGADMVAFAPVWLLAALLYHPFIADLTDKAAVAAALTSGTGRWGFAHLAVGVGSALLVLAFLAVRRYLHDAGEQRWSRWGLPFIVVGSTLFAFLPAMEIAMLGVSAAGADVRAVLVAMNPWFVPILLAGSITFAIGILGFAVGIVRSGVLGRSAAWVVVAMLVLSAAGRFVPSTTVLLVGAVASVAALWPLAYRMYKRPQPA
;
A
#
# COMPACT_ATOMS: atom_id res chain seq x y z
N MET A 1 19.65 -33.11 -62.84
CA MET A 1 20.15 -33.74 -61.61
C MET A 1 20.41 -32.61 -60.63
N THR A 2 19.84 -32.67 -59.41
CA THR A 2 20.33 -31.99 -58.18
C THR A 2 20.36 -30.43 -58.20
N THR A 3 19.87 -29.65 -57.23
CA THR A 3 19.35 -29.89 -55.87
C THR A 3 18.96 -28.53 -55.24
N MET A 4 18.09 -28.61 -54.22
CA MET A 4 18.06 -27.80 -53.00
C MET A 4 17.63 -26.33 -53.11
N GLU A 5 16.44 -25.95 -52.62
CA GLU A 5 16.07 -25.84 -51.19
C GLU A 5 17.16 -25.22 -50.31
N ARG A 6 16.89 -23.99 -49.85
CA ARG A 6 16.77 -23.79 -48.40
C ARG A 6 15.93 -22.56 -48.10
N GLY A 7 14.71 -22.84 -47.64
CA GLY A 7 13.86 -21.85 -47.00
C GLY A 7 14.62 -21.21 -45.83
N HIS A 8 14.74 -19.89 -45.89
CA HIS A 8 15.08 -19.09 -44.74
C HIS A 8 13.78 -18.69 -44.05
N ASP A 9 13.08 -19.71 -43.54
CA ASP A 9 11.97 -19.57 -42.63
C ASP A 9 12.53 -19.84 -41.23
N ALA A 10 13.23 -18.85 -40.69
CA ALA A 10 13.74 -18.88 -39.33
C ALA A 10 13.28 -17.61 -38.62
N ASP A 11 12.15 -17.78 -37.95
CA ASP A 11 11.86 -17.13 -36.68
C ASP A 11 11.70 -15.60 -36.74
N ARG A 12 10.58 -15.18 -37.34
CA ARG A 12 9.91 -13.95 -36.90
C ARG A 12 9.53 -14.15 -35.43
N THR A 13 10.46 -13.76 -34.56
CA THR A 13 10.25 -13.53 -33.13
C THR A 13 8.89 -12.88 -32.94
N ARG A 14 7.94 -13.66 -32.45
CA ARG A 14 6.53 -13.30 -32.32
C ARG A 14 6.44 -12.23 -31.23
N ARG A 15 6.63 -10.96 -31.60
CA ARG A 15 6.41 -9.83 -30.70
C ARG A 15 5.01 -10.00 -30.12
N PRO A 16 4.85 -10.16 -28.79
CA PRO A 16 3.53 -10.26 -28.21
C PRO A 16 2.70 -9.06 -28.68
N THR A 17 1.50 -9.32 -29.19
CA THR A 17 0.65 -8.26 -29.70
C THR A 17 0.34 -7.26 -28.58
N SER A 18 0.07 -6.00 -28.94
CA SER A 18 -0.29 -4.95 -27.98
C SER A 18 -1.38 -5.39 -27.00
N ALA A 19 -2.34 -6.20 -27.49
CA ALA A 19 -3.41 -6.81 -26.71
C ALA A 19 -2.94 -7.75 -25.61
N THR A 20 -2.01 -8.68 -25.90
CA THR A 20 -1.47 -9.60 -24.90
C THR A 20 -0.72 -8.85 -23.79
N THR A 21 -0.01 -7.77 -24.16
CA THR A 21 0.71 -6.93 -23.21
C THR A 21 -0.24 -6.12 -22.32
N ALA A 22 -1.33 -5.59 -22.87
CA ALA A 22 -2.34 -4.85 -22.12
C ALA A 22 -3.09 -5.74 -21.11
N ALA A 23 -3.54 -6.92 -21.54
CA ALA A 23 -4.25 -7.87 -20.69
C ALA A 23 -3.36 -8.38 -19.53
N THR A 24 -2.10 -8.71 -19.82
CA THR A 24 -1.13 -9.13 -18.78
C THR A 24 -0.95 -8.03 -17.74
N ARG A 25 -0.76 -6.79 -18.20
CA ARG A 25 -0.56 -5.65 -17.30
C ARG A 25 -1.79 -5.34 -16.44
N ALA A 26 -2.99 -5.48 -16.99
CA ALA A 26 -4.24 -5.32 -16.24
C ALA A 26 -4.36 -6.36 -15.10
N ARG A 27 -4.00 -7.62 -15.39
CA ARG A 27 -3.96 -8.70 -14.37
C ARG A 27 -2.93 -8.43 -13.28
N THR A 28 -1.69 -8.09 -13.65
CA THR A 28 -0.66 -7.73 -12.67
C THR A 28 -1.07 -6.54 -11.79
N GLY A 29 -1.76 -5.55 -12.38
CA GLY A 29 -2.32 -4.44 -11.62
C GLY A 29 -3.39 -4.90 -10.62
N ALA A 30 -4.29 -5.78 -11.04
CA ALA A 30 -5.33 -6.33 -10.18
C ALA A 30 -4.75 -7.19 -9.04
N ASP A 31 -3.72 -7.99 -9.32
CA ASP A 31 -2.95 -8.74 -8.32
C ASP A 31 -2.37 -7.81 -7.26
N MET A 32 -1.72 -6.74 -7.70
CA MET A 32 -1.12 -5.77 -6.78
C MET A 32 -2.17 -5.12 -5.88
N VAL A 33 -3.33 -4.75 -6.45
CA VAL A 33 -4.45 -4.14 -5.70
C VAL A 33 -5.05 -5.14 -4.69
N ALA A 34 -5.10 -6.42 -5.02
CA ALA A 34 -5.58 -7.46 -4.11
C ALA A 34 -4.57 -7.80 -2.99
N PHE A 35 -3.28 -7.86 -3.33
CA PHE A 35 -2.23 -8.35 -2.45
C PHE A 35 -1.73 -7.30 -1.46
N ALA A 36 -1.53 -6.05 -1.91
CA ALA A 36 -0.97 -4.97 -1.08
C ALA A 36 -1.67 -4.78 0.29
N PRO A 37 -3.02 -4.70 0.38
CA PRO A 37 -3.69 -4.51 1.67
C PRO A 37 -3.61 -5.76 2.56
N VAL A 38 -3.55 -6.96 1.97
CA VAL A 38 -3.38 -8.23 2.71
C VAL A 38 -1.99 -8.31 3.33
N TRP A 39 -0.96 -7.91 2.58
CA TRP A 39 0.40 -7.84 3.11
C TRP A 39 0.50 -6.88 4.31
N LEU A 40 -0.09 -5.69 4.19
CA LEU A 40 -0.09 -4.72 5.30
C LEU A 40 -0.85 -5.27 6.52
N LEU A 41 -2.00 -5.91 6.32
CA LEU A 41 -2.75 -6.56 7.39
C LEU A 41 -1.93 -7.67 8.07
N ALA A 42 -1.27 -8.53 7.29
CA ALA A 42 -0.43 -9.59 7.82
C ALA A 42 0.76 -9.04 8.62
N ALA A 43 1.40 -7.97 8.14
CA ALA A 43 2.48 -7.30 8.86
C ALA A 43 2.02 -6.75 10.23
N LEU A 44 0.84 -6.13 10.28
CA LEU A 44 0.25 -5.60 11.52
C LEU A 44 -0.22 -6.70 12.48
N LEU A 45 -0.73 -7.84 11.97
CA LEU A 45 -1.06 -9.00 12.80
C LEU A 45 0.21 -9.67 13.36
N TYR A 46 1.30 -9.65 12.60
CA TYR A 46 2.59 -10.16 13.05
C TYR A 46 3.26 -9.23 14.06
N HIS A 47 3.00 -7.92 14.02
CA HIS A 47 3.50 -6.94 15.00
C HIS A 47 3.07 -7.32 16.44
N PRO A 48 3.93 -7.15 17.47
CA PRO A 48 3.51 -7.36 18.86
C PRO A 48 2.36 -6.41 19.23
N PHE A 49 1.35 -6.92 19.93
CA PHE A 49 0.19 -6.09 20.26
C PHE A 49 0.54 -5.06 21.34
N ILE A 50 0.33 -3.78 21.02
CA ILE A 50 0.50 -2.65 21.94
C ILE A 50 -0.73 -1.75 21.79
N ALA A 51 -1.50 -1.59 22.87
CA ALA A 51 -2.76 -0.85 22.82
C ALA A 51 -2.55 0.63 22.47
N ASP A 52 -1.51 1.25 23.05
CA ASP A 52 -1.11 2.64 22.85
C ASP A 52 0.37 2.71 22.43
N LEU A 53 0.64 3.05 21.17
CA LEU A 53 2.00 3.17 20.62
C LEU A 53 2.71 4.45 21.09
N THR A 54 2.04 5.33 21.83
CA THR A 54 2.66 6.49 22.48
C THR A 54 3.30 6.11 23.82
N ASP A 55 2.93 4.97 24.41
CA ASP A 55 3.59 4.44 25.61
C ASP A 55 4.98 3.88 25.27
N LYS A 56 6.00 4.72 25.48
CA LYS A 56 7.40 4.35 25.17
C LYS A 56 7.96 3.27 26.09
N ALA A 57 7.36 3.04 27.26
CA ALA A 57 7.76 1.93 28.11
C ALA A 57 7.25 0.60 27.55
N ALA A 58 5.98 0.55 27.12
CA ALA A 58 5.40 -0.62 26.46
C ALA A 58 6.11 -0.94 25.13
N VAL A 59 6.40 0.08 24.33
CA VAL A 59 7.17 -0.07 23.07
C VAL A 59 8.57 -0.61 23.33
N ALA A 60 9.31 -0.04 24.29
CA ALA A 60 10.65 -0.53 24.63
C ALA A 60 10.63 -1.97 25.14
N ALA A 61 9.66 -2.34 25.98
CA ALA A 61 9.50 -3.71 26.48
C ALA A 61 9.18 -4.73 25.37
N ALA A 62 8.30 -4.36 24.42
CA ALA A 62 7.96 -5.20 23.28
C ALA A 62 9.15 -5.39 22.33
N LEU A 63 9.93 -4.34 22.10
CA LEU A 63 11.14 -4.40 21.28
C LEU A 63 12.19 -5.32 21.91
N THR A 64 12.50 -5.13 23.20
CA THR A 64 13.58 -5.88 23.88
C THR A 64 13.22 -7.35 24.09
N SER A 65 11.94 -7.67 24.30
CA SER A 65 11.46 -9.05 24.41
C SER A 65 11.43 -9.82 23.08
N GLY A 66 11.56 -9.14 21.94
CA GLY A 66 11.41 -9.76 20.62
C GLY A 66 12.02 -8.97 19.47
N THR A 67 13.31 -8.63 19.55
CA THR A 67 14.02 -7.75 18.59
C THR A 67 13.90 -8.21 17.13
N GLY A 68 14.03 -9.52 16.87
CA GLY A 68 13.87 -10.07 15.53
C GLY A 68 12.45 -9.86 14.97
N ARG A 69 11.43 -10.25 15.77
CA ARG A 69 10.01 -10.04 15.42
C ARG A 69 9.71 -8.56 15.20
N TRP A 70 10.25 -7.69 16.06
CA TRP A 70 10.15 -6.24 15.95
C TRP A 70 10.66 -5.75 14.60
N GLY A 71 11.92 -6.05 14.27
CA GLY A 71 12.54 -5.63 13.01
C GLY A 71 11.80 -6.11 11.77
N PHE A 72 11.42 -7.40 11.74
CA PHE A 72 10.68 -7.96 10.61
C PHE A 72 9.29 -7.34 10.44
N ALA A 73 8.54 -7.15 11.52
CA ALA A 73 7.21 -6.52 11.45
C ALA A 73 7.30 -5.10 10.87
N HIS A 74 8.26 -4.31 11.33
CA HIS A 74 8.46 -2.94 10.88
C HIS A 74 8.91 -2.87 9.41
N LEU A 75 9.83 -3.74 9.00
CA LEU A 75 10.24 -3.85 7.60
C LEU A 75 9.05 -4.26 6.72
N ALA A 76 8.24 -5.22 7.17
CA ALA A 76 7.07 -5.67 6.43
C ALA A 76 6.02 -4.56 6.27
N VAL A 77 5.82 -3.69 7.26
CA VAL A 77 4.97 -2.48 7.16
C VAL A 77 5.55 -1.48 6.14
N GLY A 78 6.87 -1.30 6.11
CA GLY A 78 7.55 -0.48 5.10
C GLY A 78 7.31 -1.01 3.68
N VAL A 79 7.49 -2.31 3.47
CA VAL A 79 7.18 -2.99 2.20
C VAL A 79 5.69 -2.85 1.84
N GLY A 80 4.79 -3.07 2.81
CA GLY A 80 3.35 -2.90 2.61
C GLY A 80 2.96 -1.49 2.18
N SER A 81 3.65 -0.47 2.71
CA SER A 81 3.46 0.93 2.30
C SER A 81 3.86 1.16 0.84
N ALA A 82 4.98 0.57 0.40
CA ALA A 82 5.41 0.63 -1.00
C ALA A 82 4.43 -0.13 -1.93
N LEU A 83 3.97 -1.32 -1.52
CA LEU A 83 2.97 -2.08 -2.27
C LEU A 83 1.65 -1.32 -2.41
N LEU A 84 1.21 -0.60 -1.37
CA LEU A 84 0.03 0.25 -1.46
C LEU A 84 0.20 1.37 -2.49
N VAL A 85 1.37 1.99 -2.58
CA VAL A 85 1.65 2.98 -3.64
C VAL A 85 1.49 2.36 -5.04
N LEU A 86 2.03 1.15 -5.24
CA LEU A 86 1.88 0.43 -6.51
C LEU A 86 0.42 0.05 -6.79
N ALA A 87 -0.34 -0.35 -5.77
CA ALA A 87 -1.77 -0.60 -5.89
C ALA A 87 -2.53 0.65 -6.33
N PHE A 88 -2.29 1.81 -5.70
CA PHE A 88 -2.94 3.07 -6.10
C PHE A 88 -2.50 3.56 -7.47
N LEU A 89 -1.26 3.29 -7.90
CA LEU A 89 -0.83 3.53 -9.27
C LEU A 89 -1.63 2.67 -10.26
N ALA A 90 -1.85 1.40 -9.95
CA ALA A 90 -2.67 0.50 -10.77
C ALA A 90 -4.15 0.93 -10.80
N VAL A 91 -4.72 1.34 -9.66
CA VAL A 91 -6.08 1.91 -9.59
C VAL A 91 -6.18 3.18 -10.41
N ARG A 92 -5.21 4.09 -10.31
CA ARG A 92 -5.20 5.34 -11.11
C ARG A 92 -5.25 5.03 -12.59
N ARG A 93 -4.43 4.09 -13.05
CA ARG A 93 -4.44 3.66 -14.45
C ARG A 93 -5.81 3.12 -14.84
N TYR A 94 -6.40 2.24 -14.03
CA TYR A 94 -7.72 1.69 -14.28
C TYR A 94 -8.81 2.78 -14.37
N LEU A 95 -8.77 3.78 -13.49
CA LEU A 95 -9.67 4.93 -13.51
C LEU A 95 -9.44 5.82 -14.74
N HIS A 96 -8.18 6.05 -15.11
CA HIS A 96 -7.81 6.77 -16.32
C HIS A 96 -8.36 6.12 -17.58
N ASP A 97 -8.19 4.79 -17.70
CA ASP A 97 -8.70 4.03 -18.83
C ASP A 97 -10.24 4.00 -18.86
N ALA A 98 -10.90 4.31 -17.74
CA ALA A 98 -12.35 4.52 -17.63
C ALA A 98 -12.78 5.99 -17.82
N GLY A 99 -11.87 6.87 -18.24
CA GLY A 99 -12.14 8.29 -18.54
C GLY A 99 -11.95 9.27 -17.37
N GLU A 100 -11.54 8.80 -16.18
CA GLU A 100 -11.26 9.66 -15.03
C GLU A 100 -9.79 10.09 -15.01
N GLN A 101 -9.50 11.35 -15.36
CA GLN A 101 -8.11 11.84 -15.43
C GLN A 101 -7.77 12.96 -14.43
N ARG A 102 -8.75 13.44 -13.66
CA ARG A 102 -8.62 14.67 -12.89
C ARG A 102 -8.24 14.36 -11.45
N TRP A 103 -9.06 13.59 -10.75
CA TRP A 103 -8.96 13.44 -9.29
C TRP A 103 -7.92 12.42 -8.88
N SER A 104 -7.87 11.25 -9.52
CA SER A 104 -6.85 10.23 -9.22
C SER A 104 -5.44 10.68 -9.63
N ARG A 105 -5.32 11.57 -10.63
CA ARG A 105 -4.04 12.19 -11.03
C ARG A 105 -3.47 13.07 -9.93
N TRP A 106 -4.31 13.91 -9.30
CA TRP A 106 -3.89 14.76 -8.19
C TRP A 106 -3.72 13.98 -6.89
N GLY A 107 -4.53 12.94 -6.66
CA GLY A 107 -4.44 12.13 -5.44
C GLY A 107 -3.16 11.30 -5.32
N LEU A 108 -2.63 10.78 -6.44
CA LEU A 108 -1.49 9.86 -6.40
C LEU A 108 -0.22 10.43 -5.72
N PRO A 109 0.27 11.66 -6.04
CA PRO A 109 1.40 12.25 -5.33
C PRO A 109 1.21 12.27 -3.80
N PHE A 110 0.00 12.55 -3.33
CA PHE A 110 -0.30 12.57 -1.90
C PHE A 110 -0.31 11.16 -1.28
N ILE A 111 -0.78 10.14 -2.00
CA ILE A 111 -0.64 8.74 -1.58
C ILE A 111 0.84 8.35 -1.44
N VAL A 112 1.69 8.74 -2.39
CA VAL A 112 3.12 8.47 -2.37
C VAL A 112 3.75 9.11 -1.14
N VAL A 113 3.63 10.43 -0.99
CA VAL A 113 4.23 11.17 0.14
C VAL A 113 3.70 10.68 1.48
N GLY A 114 2.38 10.50 1.60
CA GLY A 114 1.75 10.03 2.83
C GLY A 114 2.16 8.60 3.22
N SER A 115 2.32 7.71 2.24
CA SER A 115 2.81 6.34 2.50
C SER A 115 4.29 6.30 2.84
N THR A 116 5.11 7.16 2.22
CA THR A 116 6.53 7.30 2.56
C THR A 116 6.72 7.81 3.98
N LEU A 117 5.99 8.87 4.38
CA LEU A 117 6.05 9.39 5.74
C LEU A 117 5.53 8.38 6.77
N PHE A 118 4.47 7.63 6.43
CA PHE A 118 3.99 6.55 7.28
C PHE A 118 5.02 5.42 7.43
N ALA A 119 5.75 5.06 6.37
CA ALA A 119 6.83 4.07 6.42
C ALA A 119 8.10 4.58 7.13
N PHE A 120 8.26 5.90 7.28
CA PHE A 120 9.37 6.48 8.02
C PHE A 120 9.26 6.24 9.53
N LEU A 121 8.03 6.22 10.06
CA LEU A 121 7.78 5.90 11.47
C LEU A 121 8.32 4.52 11.87
N PRO A 122 8.01 3.41 11.17
CA PRO A 122 8.59 2.13 11.51
C PRO A 122 10.09 2.05 11.21
N ALA A 123 10.60 2.80 10.22
CA ALA A 123 12.05 2.86 9.96
C ALA A 123 12.83 3.48 11.14
N MET A 124 12.27 4.54 11.75
CA MET A 124 12.78 5.13 12.99
C MET A 124 12.84 4.10 14.14
N GLU A 125 11.83 3.23 14.25
CA GLU A 125 11.78 2.18 15.28
C GLU A 125 12.65 0.96 14.96
N ILE A 126 12.98 0.69 13.69
CA ILE A 126 14.01 -0.30 13.30
C ILE A 126 15.40 0.16 13.76
N ALA A 127 15.69 1.47 13.73
CA ALA A 127 16.99 1.98 14.20
C ALA A 127 17.24 1.65 15.69
N MET A 128 16.18 1.43 16.49
CA MET A 128 16.28 1.05 17.89
C MET A 128 16.85 -0.36 18.10
N LEU A 129 16.87 -1.21 17.07
CA LEU A 129 17.58 -2.49 17.14
C LEU A 129 19.08 -2.28 17.38
N GLY A 130 19.68 -1.27 16.73
CA GLY A 130 21.08 -0.91 16.96
C GLY A 130 21.32 -0.36 18.37
N VAL A 131 20.39 0.47 18.87
CA VAL A 131 20.41 0.99 20.25
C VAL A 131 20.38 -0.16 21.26
N SER A 132 19.45 -1.10 21.09
CA SER A 132 19.33 -2.28 21.94
C SER A 132 20.57 -3.16 21.87
N ALA A 133 21.12 -3.40 20.68
CA ALA A 133 22.33 -4.21 20.50
C ALA A 133 23.57 -3.58 21.14
N ALA A 134 23.62 -2.24 21.21
CA ALA A 134 24.68 -1.50 21.90
C ALA A 134 24.51 -1.48 23.43
N GLY A 135 23.44 -2.08 23.98
CA GLY A 135 23.14 -2.06 25.41
C GLY A 135 22.68 -0.69 25.94
N ALA A 136 22.30 0.22 25.06
CA ALA A 136 21.82 1.55 25.43
C ALA A 136 20.33 1.53 25.84
N ASP A 137 19.89 2.56 26.56
CA ASP A 137 18.50 2.71 26.98
C ASP A 137 17.58 3.05 25.79
N VAL A 138 16.93 2.02 25.24
CA VAL A 138 15.95 2.13 24.15
C VAL A 138 14.82 3.10 24.49
N ARG A 139 14.33 3.11 25.74
CA ARG A 139 13.23 3.98 26.14
C ARG A 139 13.66 5.43 26.11
N ALA A 140 14.84 5.75 26.63
CA ALA A 140 15.37 7.11 26.61
C ALA A 140 15.48 7.66 25.17
N VAL A 141 15.95 6.84 24.22
CA VAL A 141 16.04 7.24 22.81
C VAL A 141 14.66 7.43 22.18
N LEU A 142 13.71 6.53 22.43
CA LEU A 142 12.32 6.66 21.96
C LEU A 142 11.66 7.95 22.48
N VAL A 143 11.90 8.32 23.74
CA VAL A 143 11.43 9.59 24.32
C VAL A 143 12.07 10.78 23.62
N ALA A 144 13.38 10.74 23.36
CA ALA A 144 14.10 11.80 22.65
C ALA A 144 13.60 11.99 21.20
N MET A 145 13.09 10.94 20.56
CA MET A 145 12.53 10.98 19.21
C MET A 145 11.07 11.48 19.16
N ASN A 146 10.39 11.58 20.32
CA ASN A 146 8.97 11.94 20.38
C ASN A 146 8.60 13.29 19.73
N PRO A 147 9.42 14.35 19.80
CA PRO A 147 9.16 15.61 19.09
C PRO A 147 9.04 15.47 17.57
N TRP A 148 9.62 14.41 16.98
CA TRP A 148 9.54 14.11 15.55
C TRP A 148 8.42 13.14 15.19
N PHE A 149 8.02 12.27 16.13
CA PHE A 149 6.98 11.27 15.91
C PHE A 149 5.64 11.91 15.51
N VAL A 150 5.14 12.86 16.31
CA VAL A 150 3.82 13.46 16.08
C VAL A 150 3.75 14.26 14.77
N PRO A 151 4.71 15.15 14.45
CA PRO A 151 4.70 15.87 13.18
C PRO A 151 4.75 14.94 11.96
N ILE A 152 5.58 13.89 11.99
CA ILE A 152 5.69 12.94 10.88
C ILE A 152 4.39 12.13 10.72
N LEU A 153 3.82 11.66 11.83
CA LEU A 153 2.53 10.96 11.84
C LEU A 153 1.42 11.83 11.24
N LEU A 154 1.26 13.06 11.75
CA LEU A 154 0.20 13.96 11.28
C LEU A 154 0.41 14.35 9.81
N ALA A 155 1.62 14.73 9.41
CA ALA A 155 1.92 15.08 8.02
C ALA A 155 1.66 13.89 7.08
N GLY A 156 2.10 12.68 7.45
CA GLY A 156 1.86 11.47 6.69
C GLY A 156 0.37 11.14 6.56
N SER A 157 -0.37 11.18 7.66
CA SER A 157 -1.80 10.85 7.70
C SER A 157 -2.67 11.86 6.97
N ILE A 158 -2.43 13.16 7.15
CA ILE A 158 -3.15 14.22 6.42
C ILE A 158 -2.88 14.10 4.92
N THR A 159 -1.61 13.97 4.53
CA THR A 159 -1.24 13.84 3.12
C THR A 159 -1.89 12.59 2.51
N PHE A 160 -1.81 11.44 3.18
CA PHE A 160 -2.45 10.22 2.70
C PHE A 160 -3.98 10.38 2.56
N ALA A 161 -4.64 11.02 3.54
CA ALA A 161 -6.07 11.27 3.50
C ALA A 161 -6.48 12.15 2.31
N ILE A 162 -5.72 13.19 1.98
CA ILE A 162 -5.95 14.02 0.77
C ILE A 162 -5.88 13.15 -0.48
N GLY A 163 -4.87 12.26 -0.56
CA GLY A 163 -4.75 11.30 -1.66
C GLY A 163 -5.99 10.41 -1.78
N ILE A 164 -6.45 9.85 -0.66
CA ILE A 164 -7.64 9.01 -0.57
C ILE A 164 -8.90 9.74 -1.03
N LEU A 165 -9.09 11.01 -0.67
CA LEU A 165 -10.21 11.81 -1.15
C LEU A 165 -10.19 11.95 -2.68
N GLY A 166 -9.03 12.18 -3.28
CA GLY A 166 -8.86 12.21 -4.73
C GLY A 166 -9.28 10.89 -5.40
N PHE A 167 -8.83 9.75 -4.85
CA PHE A 167 -9.23 8.44 -5.37
C PHE A 167 -10.72 8.13 -5.14
N ALA A 168 -11.27 8.49 -3.99
CA ALA A 168 -12.68 8.30 -3.67
C ALA A 168 -13.58 9.05 -4.67
N VAL A 169 -13.29 10.32 -4.93
CA VAL A 169 -14.01 11.12 -5.94
C VAL A 169 -13.83 10.52 -7.33
N GLY A 170 -12.62 10.07 -7.68
CA GLY A 170 -12.35 9.42 -8.95
C GLY A 170 -13.16 8.12 -9.16
N ILE A 171 -13.21 7.27 -8.14
CA ILE A 171 -13.98 6.02 -8.15
C ILE A 171 -15.47 6.31 -8.39
N VAL A 172 -16.05 7.24 -7.64
CA VAL A 172 -17.47 7.60 -7.78
C VAL A 172 -17.76 8.19 -9.17
N ARG A 173 -16.92 9.10 -9.66
CA ARG A 173 -17.15 9.79 -10.94
C ARG A 173 -16.87 8.94 -12.17
N SER A 174 -15.99 7.94 -12.06
CA SER A 174 -15.67 7.04 -13.18
C SER A 174 -16.77 6.03 -13.49
N GLY A 175 -17.69 5.76 -12.56
CA GLY A 175 -18.75 4.76 -12.76
C GLY A 175 -18.25 3.31 -12.92
N VAL A 176 -16.99 3.02 -12.57
CA VAL A 176 -16.39 1.67 -12.69
C VAL A 176 -17.06 0.64 -11.77
N LEU A 177 -17.68 1.13 -10.70
CA LEU A 177 -18.51 0.40 -9.74
C LEU A 177 -19.96 0.92 -9.80
N GLY A 178 -20.92 0.06 -9.47
CA GLY A 178 -22.29 0.50 -9.21
C GLY A 178 -22.35 1.42 -7.98
N ARG A 179 -23.38 2.27 -7.88
CA ARG A 179 -23.48 3.32 -6.86
C ARG A 179 -23.30 2.82 -5.42
N SER A 180 -23.95 1.72 -5.06
CA SER A 180 -23.83 1.12 -3.71
C SER A 180 -22.41 0.63 -3.42
N ALA A 181 -21.83 -0.14 -4.34
CA ALA A 181 -20.46 -0.64 -4.21
C ALA A 181 -19.43 0.49 -4.14
N ALA A 182 -19.60 1.56 -4.93
CA ALA A 182 -18.74 2.72 -4.88
C ALA A 182 -18.74 3.39 -3.50
N TRP A 183 -19.92 3.58 -2.90
CA TRP A 183 -20.03 4.16 -1.56
C TRP A 183 -19.41 3.29 -0.46
N VAL A 184 -19.57 1.97 -0.55
CA VAL A 184 -18.92 1.03 0.38
C VAL A 184 -17.39 1.16 0.26
N VAL A 185 -16.86 1.13 -0.97
CA VAL A 185 -15.42 1.29 -1.20
C VAL A 185 -14.91 2.62 -0.67
N VAL A 186 -15.62 3.73 -0.92
CA VAL A 186 -15.26 5.05 -0.40
C VAL A 186 -15.25 5.08 1.13
N ALA A 187 -16.29 4.56 1.77
CA ALA A 187 -16.36 4.51 3.23
C ALA A 187 -15.20 3.71 3.83
N MET A 188 -14.86 2.57 3.22
CA MET A 188 -13.74 1.73 3.66
C MET A 188 -12.37 2.41 3.42
N LEU A 189 -12.20 3.13 2.31
CA LEU A 189 -10.99 3.93 2.06
C LEU A 189 -10.83 5.04 3.11
N VAL A 190 -11.92 5.75 3.43
CA VAL A 190 -11.91 6.81 4.44
C VAL A 190 -11.61 6.24 5.82
N LEU A 191 -12.22 5.11 6.19
CA LEU A 191 -11.94 4.42 7.45
C LEU A 191 -10.46 3.98 7.54
N SER A 192 -9.91 3.46 6.44
CA SER A 192 -8.49 3.10 6.36
C SER A 192 -7.57 4.32 6.56
N ALA A 193 -7.89 5.45 5.94
CA ALA A 193 -7.14 6.70 6.12
C ALA A 193 -7.25 7.24 7.55
N ALA A 194 -8.46 7.25 8.12
CA ALA A 194 -8.72 7.70 9.48
C ALA A 194 -7.93 6.87 10.51
N GLY A 195 -7.77 5.57 10.27
CA GLY A 195 -7.00 4.69 11.15
C GLY A 195 -5.53 5.11 11.31
N ARG A 196 -4.95 5.84 10.35
CA ARG A 196 -3.57 6.33 10.45
C ARG A 196 -3.40 7.52 11.40
N PHE A 197 -4.47 8.14 11.88
CA PHE A 197 -4.37 9.25 12.82
C PHE A 197 -4.21 8.80 14.28
N VAL A 198 -4.50 7.53 14.57
CA VAL A 198 -4.50 7.02 15.94
C VAL A 198 -3.34 6.03 16.10
N PRO A 199 -2.33 6.34 16.93
CA PRO A 199 -1.19 5.46 17.19
C PRO A 199 -1.60 4.29 18.11
N SER A 200 -2.45 3.39 17.60
CA SER A 200 -2.97 2.23 18.32
C SER A 200 -2.99 1.01 17.41
N THR A 201 -2.48 -0.14 17.90
CA THR A 201 -2.47 -1.39 17.13
C THR A 201 -3.87 -1.78 16.67
N THR A 202 -4.87 -1.67 17.55
CA THR A 202 -6.26 -2.00 17.24
C THR A 202 -6.80 -1.14 16.09
N VAL A 203 -6.56 0.17 16.13
CA VAL A 203 -7.07 1.09 15.11
C VAL A 203 -6.36 0.88 13.77
N LEU A 204 -5.05 0.60 13.79
CA LEU A 204 -4.29 0.25 12.59
C LEU A 204 -4.78 -1.06 11.97
N LEU A 205 -5.10 -2.09 12.78
CA LEU A 205 -5.70 -3.34 12.30
C LEU A 205 -7.05 -3.11 11.63
N VAL A 206 -7.94 -2.33 12.26
CA VAL A 206 -9.23 -1.94 11.66
C VAL A 206 -9.02 -1.22 10.33
N GLY A 207 -8.08 -0.26 10.28
CA GLY A 207 -7.74 0.46 9.07
C GLY A 207 -7.17 -0.44 7.95
N ALA A 208 -6.41 -1.48 8.31
CA ALA A 208 -5.88 -2.46 7.38
C ALA A 208 -6.98 -3.39 6.84
N VAL A 209 -7.89 -3.88 7.70
CA VAL A 209 -9.08 -4.63 7.27
C VAL A 209 -9.94 -3.79 6.34
N ALA A 210 -10.16 -2.51 6.66
CA ALA A 210 -10.89 -1.59 5.79
C ALA A 210 -10.19 -1.42 4.43
N SER A 211 -8.85 -1.38 4.39
CA SER A 211 -8.11 -1.30 3.12
C SER A 211 -8.33 -2.54 2.24
N VAL A 212 -8.42 -3.73 2.83
CA VAL A 212 -8.78 -4.98 2.12
C VAL A 212 -10.18 -4.87 1.54
N ALA A 213 -11.16 -4.49 2.37
CA ALA A 213 -12.55 -4.34 1.97
C ALA A 213 -12.75 -3.28 0.87
N ALA A 214 -11.94 -2.22 0.86
CA ALA A 214 -11.96 -1.19 -0.17
C ALA A 214 -11.36 -1.65 -1.50
N LEU A 215 -10.21 -2.32 -1.47
CA LEU A 215 -9.43 -2.60 -2.67
C LEU A 215 -9.83 -3.89 -3.39
N TRP A 216 -10.34 -4.90 -2.67
CA TRP A 216 -10.78 -6.15 -3.30
C TRP A 216 -11.90 -5.99 -4.33
N PRO A 217 -12.96 -5.19 -4.11
CA PRO A 217 -13.96 -4.93 -5.13
C PRO A 217 -13.37 -4.30 -6.40
N LEU A 218 -12.39 -3.40 -6.25
CA LEU A 218 -11.69 -2.78 -7.38
C LEU A 218 -10.84 -3.80 -8.13
N ALA A 219 -10.03 -4.60 -7.41
CA ALA A 219 -9.23 -5.67 -7.99
C ALA A 219 -10.10 -6.66 -8.78
N TYR A 220 -11.23 -7.09 -8.21
CA TYR A 220 -12.17 -7.98 -8.89
C TYR A 220 -12.71 -7.39 -10.21
N ARG A 221 -13.01 -6.08 -10.24
CA ARG A 221 -13.47 -5.41 -11.46
C ARG A 221 -12.37 -5.27 -12.51
N MET A 222 -11.15 -4.95 -12.08
CA MET A 222 -9.97 -4.93 -12.95
C MET A 222 -9.73 -6.32 -13.57
N TYR A 223 -9.96 -7.38 -12.79
CA TYR A 223 -9.88 -8.78 -13.24
C TYR A 223 -10.94 -9.17 -14.27
N LYS A 224 -12.21 -8.79 -14.04
CA LYS A 224 -13.34 -9.15 -14.90
C LYS A 224 -13.43 -8.34 -16.19
N ARG A 225 -12.74 -7.20 -16.28
CA ARG A 225 -12.65 -6.39 -17.50
C ARG A 225 -11.18 -6.18 -17.91
N PRO A 226 -10.43 -7.23 -18.29
CA PRO A 226 -9.19 -7.02 -19.01
C PRO A 226 -9.56 -6.35 -20.33
N GLN A 227 -9.15 -5.09 -20.53
CA GLN A 227 -9.57 -4.33 -21.69
C GLN A 227 -9.16 -5.02 -23.01
N PRO A 228 -10.01 -4.95 -24.06
CA PRO A 228 -9.55 -5.15 -25.43
C PRO A 228 -8.62 -3.99 -25.82
N ALA A 229 -7.64 -4.30 -26.68
CA ALA A 229 -6.61 -3.37 -27.17
C ALA A 229 -7.18 -2.24 -28.03
#